data_AF-S8A0G3-F1
#
_entry.id   AF-S8A0G3-F1
#
_cell.length_a   1.000
_cell.length_b   1.000
_cell.length_c   1.000
_cell.angle_alpha   90.00
_cell.angle_beta   90.00
_cell.angle_gamma   90.00
#
_symmetry.space_group_name_H-M   'P 1'
#
loop_
_entity.id
_entity.type
_entity.pdbx_description
1 polymer ?
#
loop_
_entity_poly.entity_id
_entity_poly.type
_entity_poly.pdbx_seq_one_letter_code
_entity_poly.pdbx_strand_id
1 'polypeptide(L)'
;MLLRRRTSPHNRLLRRILFAAIFFLLNAHIFIYFLHHNDSPDEDIAALWDYNPDITIPRVHGVGKVFIAANHWISGKILKPFWINGLLMLIQQLGPENVFVSIYENGSWDETPAMLRELDRELERLGVARRVLIEAITHRQQVEEVVKLGDDKPGWVMTARGRKELRRIPMLAKLRNRLLEPLDDMRRRGETVDRVLFLNDVVFTAKDVIRLLKTRGGNYTAACSMDFNKPQYYYDTFALRDTNGREAPTQRFPFFAGGESRDAMMAGLPVPVKSCWNGMVAFDAAPFMREQQPLRFRGVEDSLAVTHVEGSECCLIHADNANTGFQSAQRSGVWINPLVRVGYNFPAYEYQKMHMYRWPEYFTSIPVRIGTSLLGLPWGKKQVVQRVRKWEGEESGRREPGDFCLVDEMHVLVENGWKHV
;
A
#
# COMPACT_ATOMS: atom_id res chain seq x y z
N MET A 1 -5.48 58.43 -12.76
CA MET A 1 -6.60 58.22 -11.80
C MET A 1 -7.16 56.82 -12.03
N LEU A 2 -6.85 55.88 -11.13
CA LEU A 2 -7.13 54.44 -11.27
C LEU A 2 -8.64 54.14 -11.15
N LEU A 3 -9.23 53.55 -12.19
CA LEU A 3 -10.62 53.09 -12.23
C LEU A 3 -10.81 51.86 -11.33
N ARG A 4 -11.29 52.12 -10.11
CA ARG A 4 -11.70 51.10 -9.13
C ARG A 4 -12.98 50.41 -9.65
N ARG A 5 -12.86 49.23 -10.26
CA ARG A 5 -14.02 48.39 -10.65
C ARG A 5 -14.86 48.07 -9.41
N ARG A 6 -15.99 48.76 -9.24
CA ARG A 6 -17.02 48.44 -8.24
C ARG A 6 -17.63 47.08 -8.58
N THR A 7 -17.29 46.05 -7.80
CA THR A 7 -18.01 44.77 -7.84
C THR A 7 -19.45 44.99 -7.37
N SER A 8 -20.43 44.77 -8.25
CA SER A 8 -21.87 44.83 -7.93
C SER A 8 -22.21 43.96 -6.70
N PRO A 9 -23.09 44.41 -5.78
CA PRO A 9 -23.53 43.62 -4.62
C PRO A 9 -24.18 42.28 -5.00
N HIS A 10 -24.79 42.19 -6.18
CA HIS A 10 -25.36 40.96 -6.74
C HIS A 10 -24.28 39.87 -6.96
N ASN A 11 -23.08 40.28 -7.40
CA ASN A 11 -21.95 39.37 -7.62
C ASN A 11 -21.32 38.88 -6.30
N ARG A 12 -21.50 39.60 -5.18
CA ARG A 12 -21.05 39.14 -3.87
C ARG A 12 -22.00 38.12 -3.27
N LEU A 13 -23.30 38.32 -3.41
CA LEU A 13 -24.30 37.34 -2.96
C LEU A 13 -24.19 36.04 -3.75
N LEU A 14 -24.06 36.11 -5.08
CA LEU A 14 -23.86 34.94 -5.93
C LEU A 14 -22.60 34.16 -5.55
N ARG A 15 -21.48 34.85 -5.27
CA ARG A 15 -20.24 34.22 -4.81
C ARG A 15 -20.38 33.58 -3.43
N ARG A 16 -21.12 34.20 -2.51
CA ARG A 16 -21.40 33.64 -1.18
C ARG A 16 -22.31 32.41 -1.26
N ILE A 17 -23.33 32.43 -2.12
CA ILE A 17 -24.20 31.27 -2.38
C ILE A 17 -23.40 30.15 -3.04
N LEU A 18 -22.57 30.46 -4.04
CA LEU A 18 -21.71 29.47 -4.70
C LEU A 18 -20.69 28.89 -3.72
N PHE A 19 -20.08 29.71 -2.86
CA PHE A 19 -19.17 29.25 -1.82
C PHE A 19 -19.90 28.38 -0.79
N ALA A 20 -21.08 28.79 -0.33
CA ALA A 20 -21.90 28.01 0.60
C ALA A 20 -22.37 26.70 -0.03
N ALA A 21 -22.71 26.68 -1.32
CA ALA A 21 -23.09 25.48 -2.05
C ALA A 21 -21.90 24.54 -2.27
N ILE A 22 -20.72 25.07 -2.63
CA ILE A 22 -19.48 24.28 -2.73
C ILE A 22 -19.09 23.75 -1.35
N PHE A 23 -19.13 24.58 -0.31
CA PHE A 23 -18.85 24.18 1.06
C PHE A 23 -19.84 23.12 1.56
N PHE A 24 -21.13 23.29 1.29
CA PHE A 24 -22.16 22.31 1.61
C PHE A 24 -21.94 21.03 0.81
N LEU A 25 -21.71 21.05 -0.50
CA LEU A 25 -21.41 19.85 -1.29
C LEU A 25 -20.13 19.13 -0.82
N LEU A 26 -19.10 19.90 -0.47
CA LEU A 26 -17.86 19.37 0.07
C LEU A 26 -18.02 18.82 1.49
N ASN A 27 -19.05 19.20 2.26
CA ASN A 27 -19.24 18.75 3.66
C ASN A 27 -20.57 18.03 3.92
N ALA A 28 -21.46 17.90 2.94
CA ALA A 28 -22.78 17.28 3.06
C ALA A 28 -22.68 15.82 3.49
N HIS A 29 -21.54 15.20 3.18
CA HIS A 29 -21.22 13.84 3.60
C HIS A 29 -20.98 13.70 5.11
N ILE A 30 -20.51 14.74 5.82
CA ILE A 30 -20.41 14.71 7.29
C ILE A 30 -21.82 14.67 7.86
N PHE A 31 -22.73 15.48 7.31
CA PHE A 31 -24.14 15.48 7.70
C PHE A 31 -24.83 14.15 7.40
N ILE A 32 -24.58 13.54 6.23
CA ILE A 32 -25.11 12.22 5.87
C ILE A 32 -24.50 11.10 6.73
N TYR A 33 -23.21 11.15 7.03
CA TYR A 33 -22.57 10.22 7.97
C TYR A 33 -23.27 10.25 9.32
N PHE A 34 -23.52 11.44 9.88
CA PHE A 34 -24.31 11.59 11.11
C PHE A 34 -25.76 11.10 10.99
N LEU A 35 -26.39 11.22 9.81
CA LEU A 35 -27.75 10.75 9.55
C LEU A 35 -27.86 9.22 9.38
N HIS A 36 -26.80 8.53 8.95
CA HIS A 36 -26.77 7.08 8.73
C HIS A 36 -25.96 6.31 9.79
N HIS A 37 -25.33 7.00 10.75
CA HIS A 37 -24.65 6.36 11.87
C HIS A 37 -25.60 5.64 12.85
N ASN A 38 -26.92 5.74 12.61
CA ASN A 38 -27.97 5.02 13.35
C ASN A 38 -28.40 3.72 12.67
N ASP A 39 -27.88 3.38 11.48
CA ASP A 39 -28.01 2.03 10.98
C ASP A 39 -27.00 1.19 11.75
N SER A 40 -27.49 0.43 12.74
CA SER A 40 -26.71 -0.60 13.42
C SER A 40 -25.99 -1.44 12.37
N PRO A 41 -24.71 -1.80 12.57
CA PRO A 41 -24.08 -2.78 11.70
C PRO A 41 -24.99 -4.01 11.69
N ASP A 42 -25.37 -4.48 10.50
CA ASP A 42 -26.06 -5.77 10.34
C ASP A 42 -25.37 -6.76 11.28
N GLU A 43 -26.15 -7.51 12.07
CA GLU A 43 -25.67 -8.48 13.08
C GLU A 43 -24.66 -9.52 12.52
N ASP A 44 -24.41 -9.53 11.19
CA ASP A 44 -23.56 -10.46 10.46
C ASP A 44 -22.13 -9.93 10.12
N ILE A 45 -21.75 -8.70 10.49
CA ILE A 45 -20.37 -8.19 10.22
C ILE A 45 -19.34 -8.86 11.15
N ALA A 46 -19.68 -9.13 12.40
CA ALA A 46 -18.78 -9.78 13.36
C ALA A 46 -18.47 -11.23 12.94
N ALA A 47 -19.43 -11.92 12.32
CA ALA A 47 -19.27 -13.28 11.80
C ALA A 47 -18.18 -13.40 10.71
N LEU A 48 -17.79 -12.30 10.06
CA LEU A 48 -16.72 -12.28 9.06
C LEU A 48 -15.34 -12.65 9.63
N TRP A 49 -15.16 -12.58 10.94
CA TRP A 49 -13.93 -12.94 11.66
C TRP A 49 -14.15 -13.97 12.76
N ASP A 50 -15.31 -14.64 12.78
CA ASP A 50 -15.59 -15.72 13.73
C ASP A 50 -14.91 -17.01 13.26
N TYR A 51 -13.59 -17.08 13.47
CA TYR A 51 -12.80 -18.25 13.14
C TYR A 51 -13.10 -19.38 14.12
N ASN A 52 -13.54 -20.52 13.57
CA ASN A 52 -13.70 -21.75 14.31
C ASN A 52 -12.92 -22.89 13.61
N PRO A 53 -11.92 -23.49 14.27
CA PRO A 53 -11.12 -24.58 13.68
C PRO A 53 -11.93 -25.85 13.40
N ASP A 54 -13.07 -26.05 14.06
CA ASP A 54 -13.91 -27.23 13.93
C ASP A 54 -14.93 -27.10 12.78
N ILE A 55 -15.13 -25.89 12.26
CA ILE A 55 -16.04 -25.62 11.14
C ILE A 55 -15.26 -25.76 9.83
N THR A 56 -15.70 -26.68 8.97
CA THR A 56 -15.12 -26.85 7.63
C THR A 56 -15.67 -25.78 6.69
N ILE A 57 -14.80 -24.88 6.22
CA ILE A 57 -15.16 -23.86 5.23
C ILE A 57 -14.90 -24.40 3.81
N PRO A 58 -15.79 -24.16 2.82
CA PRO A 58 -15.56 -24.57 1.43
C PRO A 58 -14.24 -24.05 0.87
N ARG A 59 -13.46 -24.96 0.27
CA ARG A 59 -12.18 -24.63 -0.36
C ARG A 59 -12.38 -23.82 -1.65
N VAL A 60 -11.43 -22.94 -1.93
CA VAL A 60 -11.39 -22.11 -3.13
C VAL A 60 -10.31 -22.62 -4.07
N HIS A 61 -10.74 -23.06 -5.25
CA HIS A 61 -9.83 -23.50 -6.31
C HIS A 61 -9.44 -22.36 -7.27
N GLY A 62 -8.39 -22.61 -8.05
CA GLY A 62 -7.92 -21.72 -9.13
C GLY A 62 -7.00 -20.57 -8.69
N VAL A 63 -6.45 -20.61 -7.47
CA VAL A 63 -5.50 -19.61 -6.95
C VAL A 63 -4.05 -20.09 -7.07
N GLY A 64 -3.80 -21.39 -6.88
CA GLY A 64 -2.45 -21.97 -6.81
C GLY A 64 -1.83 -21.83 -5.42
N LYS A 65 -0.53 -22.09 -5.31
CA LYS A 65 0.22 -21.98 -4.04
C LYS A 65 0.53 -20.51 -3.72
N VAL A 66 0.22 -20.09 -2.50
CA VAL A 66 0.36 -18.70 -2.04
C VAL A 66 1.43 -18.61 -0.95
N PHE A 67 2.44 -17.80 -1.20
CA PHE A 67 3.40 -17.34 -0.19
C PHE A 67 2.88 -16.06 0.44
N ILE A 68 2.50 -16.09 1.72
CA ILE A 68 1.97 -14.95 2.46
C ILE A 68 3.10 -14.32 3.28
N ALA A 69 3.36 -13.04 3.07
CA ALA A 69 4.40 -12.26 3.75
C ALA A 69 3.76 -11.12 4.55
N ALA A 70 4.10 -10.98 5.83
CA ALA A 70 3.58 -9.92 6.67
C ALA A 70 4.62 -9.37 7.65
N ASN A 71 4.67 -8.04 7.76
CA ASN A 71 5.51 -7.34 8.73
C ASN A 71 4.62 -6.65 9.76
N HIS A 72 4.90 -6.85 11.05
CA HIS A 72 4.14 -6.23 12.14
C HIS A 72 5.03 -5.39 13.05
N TRP A 73 4.48 -4.27 13.51
CA TRP A 73 5.04 -3.42 14.54
C TRP A 73 3.90 -2.66 15.24
N ILE A 74 3.68 -2.92 16.52
CA ILE A 74 2.61 -2.32 17.34
C ILE A 74 1.23 -2.52 16.69
N SER A 75 0.94 -3.76 16.30
CA SER A 75 -0.27 -4.14 15.57
C SER A 75 -1.33 -4.81 16.47
N GLY A 76 -1.14 -4.85 17.80
CA GLY A 76 -1.97 -5.63 18.73
C GLY A 76 -3.47 -5.33 18.64
N LYS A 77 -3.85 -4.08 18.36
CA LYS A 77 -5.26 -3.66 18.22
C LYS A 77 -5.98 -4.26 17.00
N ILE A 78 -5.24 -4.66 15.97
CA ILE A 78 -5.80 -5.18 14.71
C ILE A 78 -5.59 -6.69 14.60
N LEU A 79 -4.53 -7.22 15.24
CA LEU A 79 -4.14 -8.62 15.12
C LEU A 79 -5.25 -9.59 15.49
N LYS A 80 -5.55 -9.75 16.78
CA LYS A 80 -6.51 -10.77 17.24
C LYS A 80 -7.94 -10.57 16.73
N PRO A 81 -8.54 -9.35 16.77
CA PRO A 81 -9.95 -9.21 16.38
C PRO A 81 -10.20 -9.36 14.88
N PHE A 82 -9.19 -9.15 14.02
CA PHE A 82 -9.40 -9.10 12.57
C PHE A 82 -8.35 -9.87 11.79
N TRP A 83 -7.08 -9.50 11.91
CA TRP A 83 -6.02 -9.96 11.02
C TRP A 83 -5.72 -11.46 11.16
N ILE A 84 -5.56 -11.94 12.41
CA ILE A 84 -5.25 -13.35 12.72
C ILE A 84 -6.41 -14.24 12.26
N ASN A 85 -7.64 -13.91 12.65
CA ASN A 85 -8.81 -14.70 12.26
C ASN A 85 -9.02 -14.66 10.75
N GLY A 86 -8.83 -13.50 10.11
CA GLY A 86 -8.89 -13.38 8.65
C GLY A 86 -7.84 -14.23 7.93
N LEU A 87 -6.62 -14.31 8.46
CA LEU A 87 -5.56 -15.19 7.94
C LEU A 87 -5.91 -16.67 8.10
N LEU A 88 -6.39 -17.09 9.28
CA LEU A 88 -6.72 -18.49 9.55
C LEU A 88 -7.90 -18.97 8.68
N MET A 89 -8.93 -18.13 8.51
CA MET A 89 -10.04 -18.42 7.58
C MET A 89 -9.56 -18.50 6.13
N LEU A 90 -8.64 -17.61 5.72
CA LEU A 90 -8.04 -17.67 4.39
C LEU A 90 -7.27 -18.97 4.18
N ILE A 91 -6.48 -19.41 5.15
CA ILE A 91 -5.71 -20.66 5.10
C ILE A 91 -6.65 -21.86 4.98
N GLN A 92 -7.74 -21.91 5.74
CA GLN A 92 -8.74 -22.97 5.60
C GLN A 92 -9.35 -22.99 4.19
N GLN A 93 -9.66 -21.83 3.63
CA GLN A 93 -10.23 -21.72 2.28
C GLN A 93 -9.24 -22.07 1.17
N LEU A 94 -7.95 -21.74 1.31
CA LEU A 94 -6.92 -22.08 0.32
C LEU A 94 -6.42 -23.53 0.46
N GLY A 95 -6.56 -24.12 1.65
CA GLY A 95 -5.93 -25.38 2.04
C GLY A 95 -4.53 -25.13 2.63
N PRO A 96 -4.22 -25.62 3.84
CA PRO A 96 -2.91 -25.47 4.48
C PRO A 96 -1.73 -25.89 3.59
N GLU A 97 -1.92 -26.91 2.77
CA GLU A 97 -0.89 -27.44 1.87
C GLU A 97 -0.55 -26.51 0.69
N ASN A 98 -1.41 -25.52 0.42
CA ASN A 98 -1.22 -24.53 -0.64
C ASN A 98 -0.70 -23.19 -0.11
N VAL A 99 -0.35 -23.10 1.18
CA VAL A 99 0.05 -21.84 1.82
C VAL A 99 1.40 -21.97 2.51
N PHE A 100 2.25 -20.97 2.31
CA PHE A 100 3.41 -20.71 3.16
C PHE A 100 3.22 -19.37 3.86
N VAL A 101 3.50 -19.27 5.16
CA VAL A 101 3.37 -18.02 5.93
C VAL A 101 4.74 -17.53 6.43
N SER A 102 5.18 -16.36 5.98
CA SER A 102 6.36 -15.67 6.52
C SER A 102 5.93 -14.40 7.26
N ILE A 103 6.24 -14.35 8.56
CA ILE A 103 5.93 -13.22 9.42
C ILE A 103 7.23 -12.72 10.06
N TYR A 104 7.38 -11.39 10.09
CA TYR A 104 8.46 -10.72 10.79
C TYR A 104 7.88 -9.63 11.70
N GLU A 105 8.15 -9.73 12.99
CA GLU A 105 7.79 -8.74 14.00
C GLU A 105 9.02 -7.88 14.31
N ASN A 106 8.91 -6.57 14.11
CA ASN A 106 10.04 -5.65 14.12
C ASN A 106 10.23 -4.89 15.46
N GLY A 107 10.18 -5.60 16.60
CA GLY A 107 10.54 -5.04 17.91
C GLY A 107 9.44 -4.19 18.55
N SER A 108 8.23 -4.72 18.60
CA SER A 108 7.06 -4.14 19.27
C SER A 108 7.21 -4.15 20.78
N TRP A 109 6.61 -3.16 21.44
CA TRP A 109 6.53 -3.06 22.90
C TRP A 109 5.11 -3.25 23.45
N ASP A 110 4.15 -3.63 22.61
CA ASP A 110 2.79 -4.01 22.99
C ASP A 110 2.64 -5.55 22.96
N GLU A 111 1.39 -6.05 22.96
CA GLU A 111 1.11 -7.49 22.95
C GLU A 111 1.34 -8.18 21.58
N THR A 112 1.76 -7.44 20.55
CA THR A 112 2.02 -7.98 19.20
C THR A 112 2.90 -9.23 19.22
N PRO A 113 4.06 -9.26 19.93
CA PRO A 113 4.91 -10.45 19.95
C PRO A 113 4.23 -11.66 20.59
N ALA A 114 3.41 -11.46 21.63
CA ALA A 114 2.71 -12.55 22.30
C ALA A 114 1.62 -13.15 21.38
N MET A 115 0.84 -12.30 20.71
CA MET A 115 -0.18 -12.72 19.75
C MET A 115 0.40 -13.48 18.56
N LEU A 116 1.55 -13.05 18.04
CA LEU A 116 2.21 -13.74 16.93
C LEU A 116 2.81 -15.10 17.33
N ARG A 117 3.24 -15.28 18.60
CA ARG A 117 3.62 -16.62 19.12
C ARG A 117 2.43 -17.55 19.24
N GLU A 118 1.26 -17.03 19.62
CA GLU A 118 0.01 -17.81 19.65
C GLU A 118 -0.38 -18.26 18.24
N LEU A 119 -0.33 -17.34 17.26
CA LEU A 119 -0.55 -17.65 15.85
C LEU A 119 0.44 -18.70 15.34
N ASP A 120 1.73 -18.60 15.67
CA ASP A 120 2.74 -19.55 15.22
C ASP A 120 2.42 -21.00 15.64
N ARG A 121 1.97 -21.20 16.90
CA ARG A 121 1.53 -22.51 17.39
C ARG A 121 0.28 -23.01 16.69
N GLU A 122 -0.66 -22.12 16.40
CA GLU A 122 -1.89 -22.49 15.68
C GLU A 122 -1.59 -22.88 14.22
N LEU A 123 -0.71 -22.14 13.54
CA LEU A 123 -0.23 -22.50 12.20
C LEU A 123 0.48 -23.86 12.19
N GLU A 124 1.26 -24.16 13.23
CA GLU A 124 1.87 -25.49 13.41
C GLU A 124 0.83 -26.60 13.53
N ARG A 125 -0.16 -26.40 14.39
CA ARG A 125 -1.25 -27.36 14.62
C ARG A 125 -2.04 -27.64 13.33
N LEU A 126 -2.19 -26.63 12.48
CA LEU A 126 -2.86 -26.74 11.18
C LEU A 126 -1.97 -27.34 10.08
N GLY A 127 -0.69 -27.63 10.36
CA GLY A 127 0.26 -28.18 9.38
C GLY A 127 0.69 -27.18 8.30
N VAL A 128 0.61 -25.88 8.57
CA VAL A 128 0.99 -24.82 7.63
C VAL A 128 2.51 -24.63 7.64
N ALA A 129 3.13 -24.66 6.46
CA ALA A 129 4.54 -24.32 6.32
C ALA A 129 4.75 -22.83 6.64
N ARG A 130 5.70 -22.49 7.52
CA ARG A 130 5.83 -21.13 8.02
C ARG A 130 7.23 -20.76 8.49
N ARG A 131 7.47 -19.45 8.58
CA ARG A 131 8.60 -18.83 9.29
C ARG A 131 8.09 -17.60 10.02
N VAL A 132 7.97 -17.68 11.35
CA VAL A 132 7.59 -16.55 12.20
C VAL A 132 8.81 -16.11 13.00
N LEU A 133 9.27 -14.90 12.74
CA LEU A 133 10.41 -14.28 13.41
C LEU A 133 9.94 -13.13 14.29
N ILE A 134 10.41 -13.12 15.53
CA ILE A 134 10.10 -12.08 16.51
C ILE A 134 11.41 -11.51 17.02
N GLU A 135 11.61 -10.21 16.83
CA GLU A 135 12.84 -9.54 17.26
C GLU A 135 12.96 -9.48 18.78
N ALA A 136 14.18 -9.67 19.27
CA ALA A 136 14.47 -9.67 20.70
C ALA A 136 14.61 -8.26 21.29
N ILE A 137 14.93 -7.28 20.42
CA ILE A 137 15.13 -5.89 20.80
C ILE A 137 14.07 -4.99 20.17
N THR A 138 13.72 -3.93 20.90
CA THR A 138 12.73 -2.97 20.44
C THR A 138 13.21 -2.20 19.21
N HIS A 139 12.29 -1.68 18.41
CA HIS A 139 12.62 -0.83 17.27
C HIS A 139 13.54 0.35 17.66
N ARG A 140 13.30 0.95 18.84
CA ARG A 140 14.15 2.02 19.38
C ARG A 140 15.60 1.55 19.56
N GLN A 141 15.80 0.39 20.18
CA GLN A 141 17.14 -0.18 20.37
C GLN A 141 17.81 -0.52 19.05
N GLN A 142 17.06 -1.01 18.05
CA GLN A 142 17.60 -1.24 16.71
C GLN A 142 18.10 0.06 16.07
N VAL A 143 17.32 1.15 16.15
CA VAL A 143 17.74 2.46 15.64
C VAL A 143 18.99 2.95 16.36
N GLU A 144 19.05 2.82 17.69
CA GLU A 144 20.22 3.20 18.49
C GLU A 144 21.48 2.39 18.10
N GLU A 145 21.35 1.09 17.86
CA GLU A 145 22.45 0.23 17.39
C GLU A 145 22.95 0.64 16.00
N VAL A 146 22.06 0.90 15.06
CA VAL A 146 22.46 1.34 13.71
C VAL A 146 23.13 2.71 13.75
N VAL A 147 22.65 3.62 14.60
CA VAL A 147 23.29 4.92 14.80
C VAL A 147 24.70 4.76 15.40
N LYS A 148 24.90 3.82 16.32
CA LYS A 148 26.23 3.52 16.90
C LYS A 148 27.21 2.94 15.90
N LEU A 149 26.73 2.18 14.90
CA LEU A 149 27.59 1.60 13.86
C LEU A 149 28.26 2.64 12.96
N GLY A 150 27.80 3.89 12.99
CA GLY A 150 28.41 4.99 12.26
C GLY A 150 27.72 5.29 10.94
N ASP A 151 27.99 6.51 10.46
CA ASP A 151 27.36 7.09 9.30
C ASP A 151 28.12 6.81 7.99
N ASP A 152 29.21 6.03 8.06
CA ASP A 152 30.01 5.53 6.94
C ASP A 152 29.29 4.47 6.12
N LYS A 153 28.20 3.90 6.65
CA LYS A 153 27.40 2.88 5.97
C LYS A 153 26.44 3.48 4.95
N PRO A 154 26.01 2.70 3.95
CA PRO A 154 24.95 3.10 3.04
C PRO A 154 23.62 3.37 3.77
N GLY A 155 22.81 4.26 3.20
CA GLY A 155 21.48 4.60 3.69
C GLY A 155 21.40 5.84 4.58
N TRP A 156 22.45 6.66 4.67
CA TRP A 156 22.46 7.90 5.43
C TRP A 156 22.35 9.13 4.52
N VAL A 157 21.65 10.17 4.97
CA VAL A 157 21.52 11.44 4.24
C VAL A 157 21.77 12.64 5.15
N MET A 158 22.40 13.69 4.62
CA MET A 158 22.44 14.99 5.28
C MET A 158 21.12 15.72 5.09
N THR A 159 20.42 16.02 6.19
CA THR A 159 19.14 16.73 6.13
C THR A 159 19.33 18.24 6.21
N ALA A 160 18.31 19.00 5.80
CA ALA A 160 18.30 20.47 5.93
C ALA A 160 18.49 20.96 7.38
N ARG A 161 18.36 20.08 8.37
CA ARG A 161 18.61 20.35 9.79
C ARG A 161 20.08 20.29 10.18
N GLY A 162 20.99 20.09 9.23
CA GLY A 162 22.43 20.00 9.46
C GLY A 162 22.86 18.73 10.19
N ARG A 163 22.07 17.66 10.10
CA ARG A 163 22.35 16.37 10.75
C ARG A 163 22.35 15.25 9.72
N LYS A 164 23.21 14.24 9.95
CA LYS A 164 23.19 13.00 9.18
C LYS A 164 22.18 12.06 9.81
N GLU A 165 21.23 11.58 9.02
CA GLU A 165 20.11 10.78 9.50
C GLU A 165 19.87 9.57 8.59
N LEU A 166 19.43 8.46 9.19
CA LEU A 166 19.22 7.21 8.48
C LEU A 166 17.93 7.27 7.66
N ARG A 167 18.03 6.93 6.37
CA ARG A 167 16.92 6.86 5.44
C ARG A 167 16.02 5.67 5.77
N ARG A 168 14.71 5.93 5.75
CA ARG A 168 13.66 4.96 6.04
C ARG A 168 13.53 3.90 4.95
N ILE A 169 13.55 4.31 3.68
CA ILE A 169 13.21 3.41 2.56
C ILE A 169 14.18 2.23 2.43
N PRO A 170 15.51 2.41 2.49
CA PRO A 170 16.43 1.27 2.45
C PRO A 170 16.22 0.28 3.60
N MET A 171 15.80 0.76 4.78
CA MET A 171 15.45 -0.12 5.90
C MET A 171 14.18 -0.92 5.60
N LEU A 172 13.10 -0.27 5.13
CA LEU A 172 11.86 -0.97 4.75
C LEU A 172 12.10 -2.02 3.66
N ALA A 173 12.94 -1.70 2.66
CA ALA A 173 13.33 -2.65 1.63
C ALA A 173 14.03 -3.89 2.22
N LYS A 174 14.95 -3.70 3.17
CA LYS A 174 15.62 -4.81 3.87
C LYS A 174 14.62 -5.67 4.64
N LEU A 175 13.67 -5.07 5.37
CA LEU A 175 12.63 -5.80 6.10
C LEU A 175 11.76 -6.64 5.17
N ARG A 176 11.33 -6.08 4.03
CA ARG A 176 10.54 -6.83 3.04
C ARG A 176 11.34 -7.96 2.39
N ASN A 177 12.62 -7.75 2.13
CA ASN A 177 13.48 -8.80 1.59
C ASN A 177 13.72 -9.93 2.59
N ARG A 178 13.80 -9.64 3.89
CA ARG A 178 13.91 -10.66 4.96
C ARG A 178 12.71 -11.61 4.96
N LEU A 179 11.50 -11.10 4.70
CA LEU A 179 10.29 -11.92 4.53
C LEU A 179 10.34 -12.84 3.31
N LEU A 180 11.15 -12.50 2.30
CA LEU A 180 11.26 -13.28 1.07
C LEU A 180 12.37 -14.33 1.11
N GLU A 181 13.24 -14.33 2.12
CA GLU A 181 14.32 -15.32 2.26
C GLU A 181 13.86 -16.79 2.10
N PRO A 182 12.71 -17.23 2.65
CA PRO A 182 12.29 -18.63 2.49
C PRO A 182 12.01 -19.02 1.03
N LEU A 183 11.71 -18.06 0.14
CA LEU A 183 11.56 -18.35 -1.30
C LEU A 183 12.85 -18.88 -1.92
N ASP A 184 14.02 -18.44 -1.45
CA ASP A 184 15.30 -18.95 -1.92
C ASP A 184 15.52 -20.40 -1.49
N ASP A 185 15.11 -20.77 -0.27
CA ASP A 185 15.17 -22.15 0.23
C ASP A 185 14.18 -23.06 -0.50
N MET A 186 12.96 -22.58 -0.76
CA MET A 186 11.96 -23.28 -1.55
C MET A 186 12.48 -23.55 -2.97
N ARG A 187 13.01 -22.52 -3.63
CA ARG A 187 13.61 -22.64 -4.97
C ARG A 187 14.73 -23.67 -5.00
N ARG A 188 15.66 -23.63 -4.04
CA ARG A 188 16.77 -24.61 -3.95
C ARG A 188 16.28 -26.05 -3.77
N ARG A 189 15.11 -26.25 -3.15
CA ARG A 189 14.46 -27.55 -2.99
C ARG A 189 13.57 -27.95 -4.17
N GLY A 190 13.51 -27.13 -5.22
CA GLY A 190 12.63 -27.37 -6.37
C GLY A 190 11.14 -27.12 -6.09
N GLU A 191 10.82 -26.45 -4.98
CA GLU A 191 9.46 -26.05 -4.64
C GLU A 191 9.08 -24.76 -5.38
N THR A 192 7.84 -24.71 -5.88
CA THR A 192 7.30 -23.55 -6.57
C THR A 192 6.14 -22.93 -5.80
N VAL A 193 5.97 -21.63 -6.00
CA VAL A 193 4.83 -20.84 -5.53
C VAL A 193 4.25 -20.09 -6.72
N ASP A 194 2.93 -19.89 -6.73
CA ASP A 194 2.25 -19.18 -7.81
C ASP A 194 2.10 -17.69 -7.49
N ARG A 195 1.87 -17.34 -6.22
CA ARG A 195 1.58 -15.98 -5.78
C ARG A 195 2.40 -15.60 -4.56
N VAL A 196 2.91 -14.38 -4.53
CA VAL A 196 3.44 -13.75 -3.31
C VAL A 196 2.43 -12.69 -2.86
N LEU A 197 1.80 -12.91 -1.72
CA LEU A 197 0.83 -12.02 -1.12
C LEU A 197 1.47 -11.28 0.06
N PHE A 198 1.57 -9.97 -0.03
CA PHE A 198 1.91 -9.14 1.11
C PHE A 198 0.65 -8.63 1.81
N LEU A 199 0.62 -8.78 3.13
CA LEU A 199 -0.44 -8.28 4.01
C LEU A 199 0.16 -7.28 5.00
N ASN A 200 -0.29 -6.03 4.95
CA ASN A 200 -0.03 -5.07 6.03
C ASN A 200 -0.92 -5.40 7.24
N ASP A 201 -0.75 -4.64 8.32
CA ASP A 201 -1.57 -4.63 9.52
C ASP A 201 -2.93 -3.91 9.31
N VAL A 202 -3.70 -4.40 8.35
CA VAL A 202 -5.03 -3.88 7.99
C VAL A 202 -6.16 -4.84 8.38
N VAL A 203 -7.35 -4.31 8.54
CA VAL A 203 -8.61 -5.06 8.64
C VAL A 203 -9.00 -5.55 7.24
N PHE A 204 -9.14 -6.86 7.08
CA PHE A 204 -9.53 -7.54 5.85
C PHE A 204 -10.31 -8.83 6.17
N THR A 205 -10.99 -9.40 5.19
CA THR A 205 -11.60 -10.74 5.28
C THR A 205 -10.95 -11.73 4.32
N ALA A 206 -11.08 -13.03 4.54
CA ALA A 206 -10.59 -14.05 3.60
C ALA A 206 -11.17 -13.84 2.18
N LYS A 207 -12.44 -13.41 2.09
CA LYS A 207 -13.12 -13.04 0.83
C LYS A 207 -12.43 -11.88 0.11
N ASP A 208 -11.91 -10.90 0.83
CA ASP A 208 -11.15 -9.77 0.25
C ASP A 208 -9.87 -10.25 -0.40
N VAL A 209 -9.12 -11.12 0.30
CA VAL A 209 -7.86 -11.67 -0.21
C VAL A 209 -8.11 -12.58 -1.42
N ILE A 210 -9.11 -13.47 -1.36
CA ILE A 210 -9.48 -14.32 -2.50
C ILE A 210 -9.88 -13.48 -3.70
N ARG A 211 -10.67 -12.41 -3.48
CA ARG A 211 -11.06 -11.48 -4.54
C ARG A 211 -9.84 -10.77 -5.14
N LEU A 212 -8.87 -10.39 -4.32
CA LEU A 212 -7.61 -9.81 -4.77
C LEU A 212 -6.82 -10.80 -5.64
N LEU A 213 -6.65 -12.03 -5.16
CA LEU A 213 -5.94 -13.10 -5.87
C LEU A 213 -6.59 -13.47 -7.21
N LYS A 214 -7.91 -13.32 -7.31
CA LYS A 214 -8.70 -13.56 -8.53
C LYS A 214 -8.90 -12.32 -9.40
N THR A 215 -8.23 -11.20 -9.10
CA THR A 215 -8.27 -10.00 -9.95
C THR A 215 -7.95 -10.37 -11.39
N ARG A 216 -8.81 -9.99 -12.34
CA ARG A 216 -8.66 -10.34 -13.76
C ARG A 216 -8.47 -11.85 -14.01
N GLY A 217 -9.12 -12.71 -13.22
CA GLY A 217 -8.96 -14.17 -13.33
C GLY A 217 -7.55 -14.66 -12.96
N GLY A 218 -6.79 -13.88 -12.18
CA GLY A 218 -5.40 -14.17 -11.85
C GLY A 218 -4.39 -13.68 -12.90
N ASN A 219 -4.81 -12.97 -13.95
CA ASN A 219 -3.94 -12.40 -14.98
C ASN A 219 -3.49 -10.98 -14.60
N TYR A 220 -2.36 -10.91 -13.89
CA TYR A 220 -1.65 -9.68 -13.54
C TYR A 220 -0.21 -9.99 -13.13
N THR A 221 0.71 -9.03 -13.24
CA THR A 221 2.02 -9.11 -12.57
C THR A 221 1.90 -8.70 -11.10
N ALA A 222 1.03 -7.72 -10.80
CA ALA A 222 0.65 -7.35 -9.46
C ALA A 222 -0.80 -6.86 -9.38
N ALA A 223 -1.49 -7.19 -8.30
CA ALA A 223 -2.83 -6.70 -7.97
C ALA A 223 -2.84 -6.17 -6.54
N CYS A 224 -3.27 -4.93 -6.33
CA CYS A 224 -3.35 -4.30 -5.01
C CYS A 224 -4.80 -4.04 -4.58
N SER A 225 -5.03 -4.03 -3.28
CA SER A 225 -6.26 -3.52 -2.67
C SER A 225 -6.28 -1.99 -2.66
N MET A 226 -7.26 -1.42 -1.97
CA MET A 226 -7.33 -0.02 -1.60
C MET A 226 -7.31 0.12 -0.08
N ASP A 227 -6.49 1.01 0.47
CA ASP A 227 -6.34 1.19 1.90
C ASP A 227 -6.80 2.56 2.41
N PHE A 228 -7.37 2.53 3.62
CA PHE A 228 -7.97 3.70 4.26
C PHE A 228 -7.53 3.77 5.71
N ASN A 229 -6.94 4.90 6.11
CA ASN A 229 -6.62 5.16 7.52
C ASN A 229 -7.77 5.87 8.24
N LYS A 230 -8.64 6.55 7.49
CA LYS A 230 -9.84 7.23 7.96
C LYS A 230 -10.95 6.99 6.94
N PRO A 231 -12.23 7.01 7.37
CA PRO A 231 -13.36 7.02 6.45
C PRO A 231 -13.14 8.01 5.29
N GLN A 232 -13.30 7.54 4.04
CA GLN A 232 -13.17 8.31 2.79
C GLN A 232 -11.76 8.77 2.38
N TYR A 233 -10.74 8.63 3.23
CA TYR A 233 -9.39 9.09 2.92
C TYR A 233 -8.51 7.92 2.55
N TYR A 234 -8.18 7.86 1.28
CA TYR A 234 -7.21 6.92 0.74
C TYR A 234 -5.84 7.20 1.33
N TYR A 235 -5.18 6.16 1.85
CA TYR A 235 -3.98 6.33 2.65
C TYR A 235 -2.70 6.36 1.80
N ASP A 236 -2.36 5.26 1.13
CA ASP A 236 -1.05 5.12 0.48
C ASP A 236 -1.04 5.74 -0.92
N THR A 237 -0.90 7.07 -0.94
CA THR A 237 -0.63 7.85 -2.16
C THR A 237 0.84 7.85 -2.56
N PHE A 238 1.74 7.40 -1.67
CA PHE A 238 3.18 7.46 -1.91
C PHE A 238 3.63 6.39 -2.90
N ALA A 239 3.10 5.17 -2.81
CA ALA A 239 3.36 4.10 -3.79
C ALA A 239 2.47 4.20 -5.04
N LEU A 240 1.29 4.82 -4.93
CA LEU A 240 0.30 4.83 -6.01
C LEU A 240 0.73 5.70 -7.20
N ARG A 241 0.81 5.11 -8.39
CA ARG A 241 1.06 5.82 -9.66
C ARG A 241 0.09 5.36 -10.73
N ASP A 242 -0.60 6.29 -11.37
CA ASP A 242 -1.56 5.99 -12.44
C ASP A 242 -0.88 5.31 -13.65
N THR A 243 -1.64 4.93 -14.68
CA THR A 243 -1.12 4.26 -15.90
C THR A 243 0.00 5.06 -16.60
N ASN A 244 0.04 6.38 -16.43
CA ASN A 244 1.07 7.25 -16.99
C ASN A 244 2.26 7.47 -16.04
N GLY A 245 2.16 7.03 -14.79
CA GLY A 245 3.16 7.26 -13.74
C GLY A 245 2.92 8.51 -12.91
N ARG A 246 1.73 9.12 -12.99
CA ARG A 246 1.37 10.31 -12.22
C ARG A 246 0.91 9.92 -10.81
N GLU A 247 1.23 10.75 -9.83
CA GLU A 247 0.72 10.61 -8.46
C GLU A 247 -0.79 10.73 -8.36
N ALA A 248 -1.34 10.24 -7.26
CA ALA A 248 -2.71 10.56 -6.87
C ALA A 248 -2.80 12.05 -6.49
N PRO A 249 -3.53 12.90 -7.25
CA PRO A 249 -3.69 14.32 -6.92
C PRO A 249 -4.52 14.59 -5.67
N THR A 250 -5.18 13.56 -5.12
CA THR A 250 -6.07 13.69 -3.96
C THR A 250 -6.24 12.35 -3.24
N GLN A 251 -6.53 12.42 -1.95
CA GLN A 251 -6.94 11.27 -1.14
C GLN A 251 -8.46 11.01 -1.18
N ARG A 252 -9.23 11.80 -1.95
CA ARG A 252 -10.68 11.66 -2.09
C ARG A 252 -11.05 10.98 -3.40
N PHE A 253 -12.11 10.18 -3.39
CA PHE A 253 -12.59 9.47 -4.58
C PHE A 253 -12.84 10.46 -5.75
N PRO A 254 -12.34 10.19 -6.98
CA PRO A 254 -11.79 8.93 -7.47
C PRO A 254 -10.26 8.77 -7.39
N PHE A 255 -9.58 9.56 -6.56
CA PHE A 255 -8.13 9.49 -6.26
C PHE A 255 -7.18 9.84 -7.41
N PHE A 256 -7.58 9.59 -8.66
CA PHE A 256 -6.81 9.82 -9.88
C PHE A 256 -7.24 11.10 -10.61
N ALA A 257 -6.27 11.71 -11.31
CA ALA A 257 -6.54 12.72 -12.34
C ALA A 257 -7.19 12.10 -13.58
N GLY A 258 -7.67 12.92 -14.52
CA GLY A 258 -8.30 12.43 -15.75
C GLY A 258 -7.42 11.46 -16.55
N GLY A 259 -8.02 10.38 -17.04
CA GLY A 259 -7.38 9.31 -17.80
C GLY A 259 -7.92 7.92 -17.44
N GLU A 260 -7.32 6.89 -18.03
CA GLU A 260 -7.74 5.49 -17.95
C GLU A 260 -7.92 4.98 -16.52
N SER A 261 -6.95 5.26 -15.62
CA SER A 261 -7.03 4.82 -14.23
C SER A 261 -8.25 5.40 -13.50
N ARG A 262 -8.57 6.68 -13.73
CA ARG A 262 -9.76 7.32 -13.14
C ARG A 262 -11.03 6.74 -13.71
N ASP A 263 -11.08 6.53 -15.01
CA ASP A 263 -12.31 6.08 -15.68
C ASP A 263 -12.63 4.63 -15.28
N ALA A 264 -11.61 3.77 -15.18
CA ALA A 264 -11.75 2.41 -14.61
C ALA A 264 -12.15 2.44 -13.13
N MET A 265 -11.55 3.33 -12.32
CA MET A 265 -11.93 3.52 -10.92
C MET A 265 -13.41 3.93 -10.82
N MET A 266 -13.85 4.93 -11.56
CA MET A 266 -15.25 5.35 -11.57
C MET A 266 -16.23 4.25 -12.00
N ALA A 267 -15.79 3.30 -12.83
CA ALA A 267 -16.59 2.17 -13.28
C ALA A 267 -16.57 0.95 -12.33
N GLY A 268 -15.78 0.98 -11.24
CA GLY A 268 -15.59 -0.17 -10.36
C GLY A 268 -14.88 -1.35 -11.03
N LEU A 269 -14.12 -1.10 -12.09
CA LEU A 269 -13.37 -2.11 -12.86
C LEU A 269 -11.93 -2.21 -12.34
N PRO A 270 -11.20 -3.31 -12.60
CA PRO A 270 -9.76 -3.38 -12.33
C PRO A 270 -9.04 -2.18 -12.95
N VAL A 271 -8.33 -1.43 -12.13
CA VAL A 271 -7.77 -0.13 -12.50
C VAL A 271 -6.31 -0.29 -12.93
N PRO A 272 -5.95 0.02 -14.18
CA PRO A 272 -4.57 -0.06 -14.64
C PRO A 272 -3.73 1.04 -13.99
N VAL A 273 -2.57 0.67 -13.48
CA VAL A 273 -1.63 1.57 -12.80
C VAL A 273 -0.19 1.19 -13.16
N LYS A 274 0.76 2.11 -12.97
CA LYS A 274 2.18 1.73 -13.00
C LYS A 274 2.66 1.13 -11.68
N SER A 275 2.03 1.51 -10.57
CA SER A 275 2.43 1.06 -9.24
C SER A 275 1.30 1.19 -8.21
N CYS A 276 1.24 0.26 -7.26
CA CYS A 276 0.37 0.28 -6.10
C CYS A 276 0.93 -0.59 -4.95
N TRP A 277 0.39 -0.44 -3.73
CA TRP A 277 0.67 -1.31 -2.58
C TRP A 277 -0.55 -1.45 -1.67
N ASN A 278 -1.00 -0.33 -1.10
CA ASN A 278 -2.36 -0.10 -0.61
C ASN A 278 -2.97 -1.18 0.30
N GLY A 279 -2.25 -1.52 1.37
CA GLY A 279 -2.69 -2.42 2.44
C GLY A 279 -2.49 -3.91 2.16
N MET A 280 -2.77 -4.37 0.94
CA MET A 280 -2.50 -5.74 0.49
C MET A 280 -2.12 -5.74 -0.99
N VAL A 281 -1.11 -6.53 -1.36
CA VAL A 281 -0.71 -6.71 -2.75
C VAL A 281 -0.36 -8.16 -3.03
N ALA A 282 -0.86 -8.69 -4.15
CA ALA A 282 -0.51 -9.99 -4.67
C ALA A 282 0.34 -9.83 -5.92
N PHE A 283 1.50 -10.46 -5.96
CA PHE A 283 2.38 -10.53 -7.11
C PHE A 283 2.36 -11.92 -7.76
N ASP A 284 2.66 -11.98 -9.06
CA ASP A 284 3.22 -13.21 -9.65
C ASP A 284 4.53 -13.54 -8.93
N ALA A 285 4.68 -14.78 -8.47
CA ALA A 285 5.85 -15.20 -7.72
C ALA A 285 7.09 -15.43 -8.60
N ALA A 286 6.92 -15.68 -9.91
CA ALA A 286 8.01 -16.07 -10.79
C ALA A 286 9.20 -15.08 -10.80
N PRO A 287 9.02 -13.74 -10.84
CA PRO A 287 10.13 -12.81 -10.73
C PRO A 287 10.96 -12.93 -9.44
N PHE A 288 10.32 -13.27 -8.31
CA PHE A 288 10.99 -13.42 -7.01
C PHE A 288 11.77 -14.73 -6.88
N MET A 289 11.41 -15.72 -7.69
CA MET A 289 11.92 -17.11 -7.68
C MET A 289 12.97 -17.36 -8.77
N ARG A 290 13.51 -16.32 -9.43
CA ARG A 290 14.56 -16.48 -10.43
C ARG A 290 15.87 -16.93 -9.78
N GLU A 291 16.63 -17.76 -10.50
CA GLU A 291 17.97 -18.16 -10.05
C GLU A 291 18.95 -16.99 -10.11
N GLN A 292 18.93 -16.25 -11.22
CA GLN A 292 19.78 -15.08 -11.40
C GLN A 292 18.94 -13.81 -11.23
N GLN A 293 19.44 -12.92 -10.37
CA GLN A 293 18.86 -11.62 -10.07
C GLN A 293 17.37 -11.70 -9.75
N PRO A 294 16.99 -12.43 -8.68
CA PRO A 294 15.60 -12.48 -8.26
C PRO A 294 15.11 -11.08 -7.89
N LEU A 295 13.84 -10.81 -8.16
CA LEU A 295 13.21 -9.55 -7.82
C LEU A 295 13.27 -9.33 -6.30
N ARG A 296 13.76 -8.16 -5.88
CA ARG A 296 13.93 -7.77 -4.47
C ARG A 296 13.63 -6.29 -4.32
N PHE A 297 13.20 -5.88 -3.13
CA PHE A 297 12.95 -4.48 -2.80
C PHE A 297 14.25 -3.72 -2.66
N ARG A 298 14.23 -2.44 -3.04
CA ARG A 298 15.36 -1.51 -2.88
C ARG A 298 14.86 -0.09 -2.60
N GLY A 299 15.74 0.75 -2.07
CA GLY A 299 15.61 2.20 -2.13
C GLY A 299 16.37 2.77 -3.33
N VAL A 300 16.32 4.09 -3.53
CA VAL A 300 17.21 4.74 -4.50
C VAL A 300 18.65 4.76 -4.00
N GLU A 301 19.61 4.80 -4.93
CA GLU A 301 21.03 4.87 -4.61
C GLU A 301 21.34 6.09 -3.74
N ASP A 302 22.27 5.94 -2.79
CA ASP A 302 22.66 7.03 -1.90
C ASP A 302 23.18 8.27 -2.65
N SER A 303 23.89 8.05 -3.77
CA SER A 303 24.41 9.11 -4.63
C SER A 303 23.30 9.92 -5.33
N LEU A 304 22.12 9.34 -5.54
CA LEU A 304 20.94 10.06 -5.98
C LEU A 304 20.21 10.71 -4.80
N ALA A 305 20.11 10.01 -3.67
CA ALA A 305 19.42 10.49 -2.47
C ALA A 305 20.00 11.77 -1.89
N VAL A 306 21.33 11.98 -1.98
CA VAL A 306 21.97 13.25 -1.58
C VAL A 306 21.48 14.47 -2.36
N THR A 307 20.81 14.26 -3.50
CA THR A 307 20.14 15.32 -4.27
C THR A 307 18.71 15.59 -3.81
N HIS A 308 18.32 15.10 -2.62
CA HIS A 308 16.98 15.24 -2.05
C HIS A 308 15.91 14.58 -2.93
N VAL A 309 16.19 13.34 -3.35
CA VAL A 309 15.32 12.51 -4.16
C VAL A 309 15.14 11.17 -3.46
N GLU A 310 13.90 10.75 -3.24
CA GLU A 310 13.58 9.48 -2.62
C GLU A 310 12.46 8.78 -3.42
N GLY A 311 12.34 7.47 -3.29
CA GLY A 311 11.29 6.69 -3.95
C GLY A 311 10.79 5.58 -3.04
N SER A 312 9.48 5.29 -3.05
CA SER A 312 8.93 4.18 -2.27
C SER A 312 9.48 2.84 -2.78
N GLU A 313 9.98 1.98 -1.90
CA GLU A 313 10.36 0.61 -2.25
C GLU A 313 9.18 -0.19 -2.81
N CYS A 314 7.96 0.12 -2.35
CA CYS A 314 6.72 -0.45 -2.85
C CYS A 314 6.37 0.01 -4.27
N CYS A 315 6.92 1.13 -4.73
CA CYS A 315 6.78 1.60 -6.10
C CYS A 315 7.91 1.10 -6.99
N LEU A 316 9.15 1.21 -6.51
CA LEU A 316 10.35 0.81 -7.26
C LEU A 316 10.32 -0.67 -7.65
N ILE A 317 9.73 -1.54 -6.81
CA ILE A 317 9.57 -2.97 -7.13
C ILE A 317 8.82 -3.22 -8.45
N HIS A 318 7.85 -2.38 -8.81
CA HIS A 318 7.10 -2.50 -10.07
C HIS A 318 7.94 -2.05 -11.26
N ALA A 319 8.71 -0.97 -11.10
CA ALA A 319 9.66 -0.52 -12.11
C ALA A 319 10.73 -1.58 -12.37
N ASP A 320 11.29 -2.17 -11.31
CA ASP A 320 12.30 -3.22 -11.42
C ASP A 320 11.73 -4.47 -12.10
N ASN A 321 10.53 -4.90 -11.69
CA ASN A 321 9.86 -6.05 -12.30
C ASN A 321 9.69 -5.86 -13.81
N ALA A 322 9.22 -4.68 -14.24
CA ALA A 322 9.06 -4.34 -15.66
C ALA A 322 10.39 -4.36 -16.45
N ASN A 323 11.51 -4.02 -15.80
CA ASN A 323 12.83 -4.01 -16.44
C ASN A 323 13.54 -5.36 -16.42
N THR A 324 13.10 -6.33 -15.62
CA THR A 324 13.71 -7.67 -15.58
C THR A 324 13.48 -8.51 -16.84
N GLY A 325 12.69 -8.00 -17.81
CA GLY A 325 12.34 -8.70 -19.04
C GLY A 325 11.32 -9.83 -18.83
N PHE A 326 10.84 -10.04 -17.60
CA PHE A 326 9.78 -11.01 -17.33
C PHE A 326 8.46 -10.52 -17.92
N GLN A 327 8.17 -10.96 -19.14
CA GLN A 327 6.87 -10.80 -19.78
C GLN A 327 6.19 -12.17 -19.79
N SER A 328 5.39 -12.45 -18.77
CA SER A 328 4.42 -13.53 -18.89
C SER A 328 3.37 -13.09 -19.89
N ALA A 329 3.30 -13.77 -21.04
CA ALA A 329 2.24 -13.56 -22.04
C ALA A 329 0.82 -13.75 -21.46
N GLN A 330 0.72 -14.37 -20.28
CA GLN A 330 -0.54 -14.69 -19.60
C GLN A 330 -0.78 -13.87 -18.32
N ARG A 331 0.20 -13.14 -17.79
CA ARG A 331 0.10 -12.43 -16.50
C ARG A 331 0.80 -11.07 -16.60
N SER A 332 0.06 -10.06 -17.07
CA SER A 332 0.62 -8.75 -17.43
C SER A 332 -0.03 -7.58 -16.68
N GLY A 333 0.81 -6.60 -16.31
CA GLY A 333 0.37 -5.30 -15.81
C GLY A 333 0.07 -5.27 -14.32
N VAL A 334 0.10 -4.05 -13.78
CA VAL A 334 -0.19 -3.74 -12.38
C VAL A 334 -1.60 -3.18 -12.29
N TRP A 335 -2.39 -3.70 -11.36
CA TRP A 335 -3.81 -3.40 -11.25
C TRP A 335 -4.21 -3.09 -9.81
N ILE A 336 -5.14 -2.16 -9.62
CA ILE A 336 -5.87 -2.06 -8.36
C ILE A 336 -7.22 -2.76 -8.55
N ASN A 337 -7.61 -3.57 -7.57
CA ASN A 337 -8.96 -4.11 -7.51
C ASN A 337 -9.80 -3.22 -6.58
N PRO A 338 -10.61 -2.30 -7.13
CA PRO A 338 -11.28 -1.30 -6.29
C PRO A 338 -12.40 -1.88 -5.42
N LEU A 339 -12.72 -3.15 -5.62
CA LEU A 339 -13.73 -3.87 -4.84
C LEU A 339 -13.10 -4.56 -3.62
N VAL A 340 -11.77 -4.57 -3.51
CA VAL A 340 -11.01 -5.02 -2.33
C VAL A 340 -10.58 -3.77 -1.55
N ARG A 341 -11.30 -3.49 -0.47
CA ARG A 341 -11.18 -2.27 0.33
C ARG A 341 -10.82 -2.65 1.76
N VAL A 342 -9.65 -2.25 2.22
CA VAL A 342 -9.10 -2.58 3.54
C VAL A 342 -8.87 -1.31 4.36
N GLY A 343 -8.85 -1.43 5.68
CA GLY A 343 -8.68 -0.27 6.56
C GLY A 343 -7.67 -0.51 7.66
N TYR A 344 -6.92 0.51 8.06
CA TYR A 344 -6.02 0.46 9.24
C TYR A 344 -6.78 0.52 10.57
N ASN A 345 -8.11 0.57 10.52
CA ASN A 345 -9.00 0.42 11.67
C ASN A 345 -10.37 0.01 11.14
N PHE A 346 -11.18 -0.57 12.03
CA PHE A 346 -12.51 -1.07 11.69
C PHE A 346 -13.43 0.04 11.12
N PRO A 347 -13.52 1.26 11.70
CA PRO A 347 -14.36 2.32 11.13
C PRO A 347 -13.99 2.70 9.68
N ALA A 348 -12.69 2.76 9.34
CA ALA A 348 -12.26 3.04 7.97
C ALA A 348 -12.61 1.89 7.01
N TYR A 349 -12.41 0.63 7.44
CA TYR A 349 -12.77 -0.56 6.68
C TYR A 349 -14.28 -0.60 6.40
N GLU A 350 -15.09 -0.50 7.45
CA GLU A 350 -16.54 -0.61 7.41
C GLU A 350 -17.16 0.50 6.55
N TYR A 351 -16.73 1.76 6.78
CA TYR A 351 -17.20 2.88 5.98
C TYR A 351 -17.00 2.64 4.49
N GLN A 352 -15.80 2.25 4.08
CA GLN A 352 -15.49 2.10 2.67
C GLN A 352 -16.25 0.93 2.04
N LYS A 353 -16.48 -0.16 2.78
CA LYS A 353 -17.30 -1.29 2.32
C LYS A 353 -18.73 -0.88 2.05
N MET A 354 -19.33 -0.10 2.95
CA MET A 354 -20.73 0.31 2.86
C MET A 354 -20.97 1.43 1.85
N HIS A 355 -20.05 2.40 1.75
CA HIS A 355 -20.33 3.65 1.05
C HIS A 355 -19.62 3.81 -0.29
N MET A 356 -18.49 3.12 -0.51
CA MET A 356 -17.79 3.28 -1.79
C MET A 356 -18.63 2.75 -2.94
N TYR A 357 -18.72 3.51 -4.03
CA TYR A 357 -19.62 3.25 -5.17
C TYR A 357 -21.12 3.32 -4.85
N ARG A 358 -21.51 3.88 -3.70
CA ARG A 358 -22.91 4.18 -3.39
C ARG A 358 -23.14 5.68 -3.33
N TRP A 359 -24.41 6.07 -3.30
CA TRP A 359 -24.76 7.45 -2.96
C TRP A 359 -24.29 7.74 -1.52
N PRO A 360 -23.64 8.88 -1.23
CA PRO A 360 -23.40 10.06 -2.06
C PRO A 360 -22.00 10.16 -2.72
N GLU A 361 -21.16 9.12 -2.70
CA GLU A 361 -19.73 9.22 -3.08
C GLU A 361 -19.50 9.67 -4.54
N TYR A 362 -20.35 9.20 -5.47
CA TYR A 362 -20.32 9.69 -6.86
C TYR A 362 -20.61 11.19 -6.99
N PHE A 363 -21.50 11.73 -6.15
CA PHE A 363 -21.81 13.16 -6.15
C PHE A 363 -20.67 13.97 -5.53
N THR A 364 -20.08 13.49 -4.44
CA THR A 364 -18.92 14.14 -3.81
C THR A 364 -17.66 14.06 -4.67
N SER A 365 -17.60 13.14 -5.64
CA SER A 365 -16.54 13.07 -6.67
C SER A 365 -16.58 14.23 -7.68
N ILE A 366 -17.73 14.90 -7.88
CA ILE A 366 -17.88 15.92 -8.94
C ILE A 366 -16.93 17.11 -8.71
N PRO A 367 -16.92 17.77 -7.53
CA PRO A 367 -15.95 18.82 -7.24
C PRO A 367 -14.50 18.38 -7.40
N VAL A 368 -14.18 17.13 -7.01
CA VAL A 368 -12.84 16.56 -7.13
C VAL A 368 -12.42 16.45 -8.60
N ARG A 369 -13.28 15.90 -9.45
CA ARG A 369 -13.01 15.76 -10.90
C ARG A 369 -12.89 17.11 -11.60
N ILE A 370 -13.75 18.07 -11.26
CA ILE A 370 -13.68 19.43 -11.80
C ILE A 370 -12.38 20.10 -11.35
N GLY A 371 -12.06 20.05 -10.06
CA GLY A 371 -10.87 20.69 -9.50
C GLY A 371 -9.56 20.14 -10.08
N THR A 372 -9.42 18.81 -10.13
CA THR A 372 -8.23 18.16 -10.70
C THR A 372 -8.04 18.47 -12.19
N SER A 373 -9.14 18.54 -12.95
CA SER A 373 -9.09 18.91 -14.37
C SER A 373 -8.77 20.39 -14.59
N LEU A 374 -9.42 21.30 -13.86
CA LEU A 374 -9.22 22.74 -14.01
C LEU A 374 -7.81 23.19 -13.60
N LEU A 375 -7.24 22.56 -12.56
CA LEU A 375 -5.90 22.88 -12.05
C LEU A 375 -4.78 22.11 -12.77
N GLY A 376 -5.11 21.19 -13.67
CA GLY A 376 -4.13 20.36 -14.37
C GLY A 376 -3.29 19.49 -13.42
N LEU A 377 -3.92 18.90 -12.41
CA LEU A 377 -3.25 18.08 -11.40
C LEU A 377 -3.03 16.63 -11.87
N PRO A 378 -2.05 15.91 -11.28
CA PRO A 378 -0.97 16.44 -10.43
C PRO A 378 0.05 17.22 -11.26
N TRP A 379 0.72 18.20 -10.64
CA TRP A 379 1.78 18.96 -11.31
C TRP A 379 3.05 18.13 -11.47
N GLY A 380 3.73 18.28 -12.61
CA GLY A 380 4.94 17.53 -12.89
C GLY A 380 6.13 17.93 -12.02
N LYS A 381 6.95 16.95 -11.62
CA LYS A 381 8.14 17.11 -10.79
C LYS A 381 9.39 17.47 -11.60
N LYS A 382 9.39 18.66 -12.23
CA LYS A 382 10.50 19.09 -13.10
C LYS A 382 11.86 19.08 -12.39
N GLN A 383 11.90 19.43 -11.11
CA GLN A 383 13.15 19.44 -10.34
C GLN A 383 13.71 18.03 -10.13
N VAL A 384 12.88 17.07 -9.71
CA VAL A 384 13.28 15.66 -9.56
C VAL A 384 13.82 15.12 -10.88
N VAL A 385 13.09 15.33 -11.98
CA VAL A 385 13.53 14.88 -13.32
C VAL A 385 14.88 15.49 -13.71
N GLN A 386 15.13 16.76 -13.41
CA GLN A 386 16.42 17.40 -13.68
C GLN A 386 17.56 16.81 -12.84
N ARG A 387 17.32 16.55 -11.55
CA ARG A 387 18.32 15.95 -10.64
C ARG A 387 18.68 14.53 -11.07
N VAL A 388 17.68 13.71 -11.43
CA VAL A 388 17.87 12.36 -11.96
C VAL A 388 18.68 12.39 -13.25
N ARG A 389 18.31 13.22 -14.23
CA ARG A 389 19.07 13.32 -15.50
C ARG A 389 20.51 13.76 -15.31
N LYS A 390 20.75 14.70 -14.38
CA LYS A 390 22.11 15.13 -14.05
C LYS A 390 22.90 13.96 -13.47
N TRP A 391 22.33 13.26 -12.49
CA TRP A 391 22.92 12.11 -11.83
C TRP A 391 23.20 10.94 -12.79
N GLU A 392 22.28 10.63 -13.71
CA GLU A 392 22.50 9.63 -14.76
C GLU A 392 23.63 10.02 -15.72
N GLY A 393 23.86 11.33 -15.92
CA GLY A 393 24.95 11.85 -16.76
C GLY A 393 26.33 11.81 -16.10
N GLU A 394 26.43 11.53 -14.80
CA GLU A 394 27.71 11.50 -14.06
C GLU A 394 28.51 10.22 -14.29
N GLU A 395 27.86 9.12 -14.68
CA GLU A 395 28.52 7.83 -14.95
C GLU A 395 27.86 7.10 -16.13
N SER A 396 28.67 6.60 -17.07
CA SER A 396 28.16 5.87 -18.23
C SER A 396 27.45 4.58 -17.83
N GLY A 397 26.21 4.41 -18.27
CA GLY A 397 25.40 3.20 -18.02
C GLY A 397 24.57 3.27 -16.73
N ARG A 398 24.73 4.32 -15.92
CA ARG A 398 23.92 4.58 -14.72
C ARG A 398 22.50 5.02 -15.12
N ARG A 399 21.48 4.42 -14.51
CA ARG A 399 20.07 4.71 -14.81
C ARG A 399 19.17 4.39 -13.63
N GLU A 400 18.14 5.23 -13.39
CA GLU A 400 17.05 4.92 -12.46
C GLU A 400 15.77 4.60 -13.24
N PRO A 401 15.41 3.31 -13.40
CA PRO A 401 14.23 2.92 -14.17
C PRO A 401 12.89 3.34 -13.56
N GLY A 402 12.86 3.65 -12.26
CA GLY A 402 11.68 4.02 -11.49
C GLY A 402 11.50 5.53 -11.31
N ASP A 403 11.88 6.36 -12.29
CA ASP A 403 11.79 7.83 -12.21
C ASP A 403 10.39 8.35 -11.81
N PHE A 404 9.33 7.69 -12.28
CA PHE A 404 7.94 7.99 -11.95
C PHE A 404 7.57 7.70 -10.47
N CYS A 405 8.38 6.92 -9.75
CA CYS A 405 8.21 6.68 -8.32
C CYS A 405 8.78 7.81 -7.46
N LEU A 406 9.66 8.65 -8.01
CA LEU A 406 10.51 9.55 -7.26
C LEU A 406 9.77 10.82 -6.78
N VAL A 407 10.11 11.29 -5.59
CA VAL A 407 9.59 12.50 -4.93
C VAL A 407 10.74 13.43 -4.54
N ASP A 408 10.43 14.72 -4.39
CA ASP A 408 11.34 15.72 -3.82
C ASP A 408 11.12 15.80 -2.31
N GLU A 409 11.36 14.69 -1.61
CA GLU A 409 11.19 14.55 -0.17
C GLU A 409 12.23 13.59 0.38
N MET A 410 12.62 13.73 1.65
CA MET A 410 13.43 12.73 2.34
C MET A 410 12.66 12.09 3.49
N HIS A 411 12.72 10.77 3.60
CA HIS A 411 12.09 10.01 4.69
C HIS A 411 13.18 9.49 5.62
N VAL A 412 13.23 10.01 6.85
CA VAL A 412 14.24 9.62 7.84
C VAL A 412 13.62 8.89 9.02
N LEU A 413 14.39 8.00 9.63
CA LEU A 413 13.97 7.22 10.81
C LEU A 413 14.08 8.06 12.08
N VAL A 414 13.12 7.86 12.97
CA VAL A 414 13.10 8.42 14.33
C VAL A 414 12.64 7.33 15.30
N GLU A 415 12.91 7.50 16.60
CA GLU A 415 12.63 6.48 17.62
C GLU A 415 11.19 5.91 17.58
N ASN A 416 10.21 6.77 17.26
CA ASN A 416 8.79 6.42 17.22
C ASN A 416 8.24 6.23 15.79
N GLY A 417 9.11 5.94 14.81
CA GLY A 417 8.72 5.68 13.43
C GLY A 417 9.57 6.45 12.42
N TRP A 418 8.97 7.40 11.70
CA TRP A 418 9.65 8.16 10.65
C TRP A 418 9.14 9.59 10.52
N LYS A 419 9.91 10.41 9.79
CA LYS A 419 9.56 11.80 9.51
C LYS A 419 9.92 12.19 8.07
N HIS A 420 9.07 13.03 7.47
CA HIS A 420 9.37 13.74 6.22
C HIS A 420 10.23 14.97 6.53
N VAL A 421 11.34 15.13 5.81
CA VAL A 421 12.30 16.23 5.98
C VAL A 421 12.69 16.86 4.67
#